data_AF-A0A973GGE2-F1
#
_entry.id   AF-A0A973GGE2-F1
#
_cell.length_a   1.000
_cell.length_b   1.000
_cell.length_c   1.000
_cell.angle_alpha   90.00
_cell.angle_beta   90.00
_cell.angle_gamma   90.00
#
_symmetry.space_group_name_H-M   'P 1'
#
loop_
_entity.id
_entity.type
_entity.pdbx_description
1 polymer ?
#
loop_
_entity_poly.entity_id
_entity_poly.type
_entity_poly.pdbx_seq_one_letter_code
_entity_poly.pdbx_strand_id
1 'polypeptide(L)'
;MSVKPVDLNKLRSTHANLYETVVAISKKAREIHEEERAELEERLLPYKEMIRNPTSESESEKVFPEQIAISVEFECRDKPSLQAVAQYFDEKYDYIMEKTSENKAADSEDDDETDGD
;
A
#
# COMPACT_ATOMS: atom_id res chain seq x y z
N MET A 1 19.69 2.33 3.83
CA MET A 1 19.21 1.95 2.48
C MET A 1 19.41 3.15 1.55
N SER A 2 19.93 2.95 0.33
CA SER A 2 20.17 4.06 -0.61
C SER A 2 18.86 4.48 -1.27
N VAL A 3 18.63 5.78 -1.42
CA VAL A 3 17.49 6.31 -2.19
C VAL A 3 17.76 6.05 -3.67
N LYS A 4 16.79 5.47 -4.38
CA LYS A 4 16.83 5.30 -5.84
C LYS A 4 16.02 6.44 -6.48
N PRO A 5 16.65 7.40 -7.17
CA PRO A 5 15.93 8.49 -7.81
C PRO A 5 15.05 7.96 -8.96
N VAL A 6 13.91 8.60 -9.17
CA VAL A 6 12.94 8.23 -10.21
C VAL A 6 12.87 9.35 -11.25
N ASP A 7 12.85 8.97 -12.53
CA ASP A 7 12.72 9.92 -13.63
C ASP A 7 11.27 10.41 -13.78
N LEU A 8 11.03 11.68 -13.41
CA LEU A 8 9.71 12.29 -13.43
C LEU A 8 9.17 12.49 -14.85
N ASN A 9 10.03 12.58 -15.86
CA ASN A 9 9.57 12.76 -17.25
C ASN A 9 8.85 11.50 -17.75
N LYS A 10 9.32 10.32 -17.32
CA LYS A 10 8.66 9.04 -17.61
C LYS A 10 7.34 8.88 -16.89
N LEU A 11 7.20 9.42 -15.68
CA LEU A 11 5.92 9.42 -14.97
C LEU A 11 4.88 10.34 -15.63
N ARG A 12 5.33 11.43 -16.27
CA ARG A 12 4.46 12.38 -16.99
C ARG A 12 4.05 11.91 -18.38
N SER A 13 4.73 10.93 -18.97
CA SER A 13 4.38 10.48 -20.34
C SER A 13 3.09 9.68 -20.40
N THR A 14 2.70 9.06 -19.29
CA THR A 14 1.50 8.22 -19.17
C THR A 14 0.27 9.02 -18.76
N HIS A 15 0.40 9.94 -17.79
CA HIS A 15 -0.73 10.75 -17.29
C HIS A 15 -0.42 12.24 -17.23
N ALA A 16 -1.47 13.05 -17.42
CA ALA A 16 -1.35 14.51 -17.44
C ALA A 16 -0.91 15.10 -16.10
N ASN A 17 -1.31 14.49 -14.98
CA ASN A 17 -1.01 14.97 -13.64
C ASN A 17 -0.10 14.00 -12.87
N LEU A 18 1.12 14.46 -12.62
CA LEU A 18 2.14 13.72 -11.88
C LEU A 18 1.69 13.37 -10.43
N TYR A 19 0.96 14.26 -9.77
CA TYR A 19 0.57 14.04 -8.38
C TYR A 19 -0.44 12.91 -8.23
N GLU A 20 -1.34 12.75 -9.19
CA GLU A 20 -2.29 11.63 -9.23
C GLU A 20 -1.53 10.31 -9.37
N THR A 21 -0.52 10.27 -10.23
CA THR A 21 0.34 9.10 -10.41
C THR A 21 1.07 8.74 -9.12
N VAL A 22 1.60 9.74 -8.39
CA VAL A 22 2.25 9.52 -7.09
C VAL A 22 1.28 8.94 -6.06
N VAL A 23 0.03 9.44 -6.01
CA VAL A 23 -1.00 8.90 -5.12
C VAL A 23 -1.36 7.46 -5.48
N ALA A 24 -1.51 7.16 -6.77
CA ALA A 24 -1.79 5.80 -7.25
C ALA A 24 -0.66 4.83 -6.87
N ILE A 25 0.61 5.20 -7.12
CA ILE A 25 1.78 4.42 -6.72
C ILE A 25 1.81 4.21 -5.20
N SER A 26 1.49 5.24 -4.42
CA SER A 26 1.46 5.14 -2.95
C SER A 26 0.39 4.19 -2.45
N LYS A 27 -0.80 4.19 -3.06
CA LYS A 27 -1.85 3.21 -2.76
C LYS A 27 -1.40 1.79 -3.10
N LYS A 28 -0.78 1.59 -4.28
CA LYS A 28 -0.25 0.28 -4.68
C LYS A 28 0.85 -0.22 -3.74
N ALA A 29 1.74 0.65 -3.29
CA ALA A 29 2.77 0.30 -2.32
C ALA A 29 2.16 -0.19 -0.99
N ARG A 30 1.03 0.38 -0.57
CA ARG A 30 0.32 -0.05 0.64
C ARG A 30 -0.33 -1.43 0.46
N GLU A 31 -0.91 -1.69 -0.71
CA GLU A 31 -1.47 -3.02 -1.04
C GLU A 31 -0.37 -4.09 -0.99
N ILE A 32 0.77 -3.85 -1.67
CA ILE A 32 1.91 -4.77 -1.67
C ILE A 32 2.42 -5.02 -0.25
N HIS A 33 2.53 -3.97 0.57
CA HIS A 33 2.93 -4.12 1.97
C HIS A 33 1.96 -5.01 2.77
N GLU A 34 0.66 -4.83 2.58
CA GLU A 34 -0.34 -5.62 3.31
C GLU A 34 -0.31 -7.09 2.87
N GLU A 35 -0.12 -7.36 1.56
CA GLU A 35 0.09 -8.70 1.02
C GLU A 35 1.36 -9.35 1.59
N GLU A 36 2.51 -8.65 1.56
CA GLU A 36 3.76 -9.16 2.13
C GLU A 36 3.66 -9.40 3.64
N ARG A 37 2.95 -8.54 4.36
CA ARG A 37 2.70 -8.72 5.79
C ARG A 37 1.86 -9.96 6.06
N ALA A 38 0.76 -10.15 5.31
CA ALA A 38 -0.08 -11.32 5.46
C ALA A 38 0.69 -12.60 5.15
N GLU A 39 1.49 -12.61 4.08
CA GLU A 39 2.37 -13.74 3.70
C GLU A 39 3.37 -14.06 4.81
N LEU A 40 4.01 -13.04 5.39
CA LEU A 40 4.94 -13.23 6.50
C LEU A 40 4.24 -13.80 7.73
N GLU A 41 3.06 -13.27 8.09
CA GLU A 41 2.30 -13.74 9.24
C GLU A 41 1.86 -15.20 9.08
N GLU A 42 1.45 -15.61 7.87
CA GLU A 42 1.11 -16.98 7.51
C GLU A 42 2.33 -17.92 7.62
N ARG A 43 3.47 -17.56 7.01
CA ARG A 43 4.70 -18.36 7.06
C ARG A 43 5.25 -18.51 8.48
N LEU A 44 5.03 -17.52 9.34
CA LEU A 44 5.46 -17.55 10.74
C LEU A 44 4.47 -18.25 11.67
N LEU A 45 3.25 -18.55 11.21
CA LEU A 45 2.19 -19.13 12.04
C LEU A 45 2.59 -20.47 12.69
N PRO A 46 3.22 -21.44 11.99
CA PRO A 46 3.58 -22.72 12.59
C PRO A 46 4.54 -22.56 13.78
N TYR A 47 5.52 -21.66 13.67
CA TYR A 47 6.49 -21.40 14.75
C TYR A 47 5.84 -20.67 15.93
N LYS A 48 4.89 -19.76 15.68
CA LYS A 48 4.10 -19.11 16.73
C LYS A 48 3.24 -20.13 17.49
N GLU A 49 2.65 -21.11 16.79
CA GLU A 49 1.86 -22.18 17.41
C GLU A 49 2.71 -23.10 18.28
N MET A 50 3.91 -23.48 17.80
CA MET A 50 4.88 -24.27 18.58
C MET A 50 5.30 -23.58 19.88
N ILE A 51 5.48 -22.25 19.85
CA ILE A 51 5.80 -21.46 21.05
C ILE A 51 4.60 -21.35 21.99
N ARG A 52 3.37 -21.27 21.44
CA ARG A 52 2.13 -21.09 22.22
C ARG A 52 1.69 -22.37 22.95
N ASN A 53 1.83 -23.54 22.31
CA ASN A 53 1.56 -24.85 22.91
C ASN A 53 2.85 -25.70 22.90
N PRO A 54 3.84 -25.34 23.73
CA PRO A 54 5.10 -26.06 23.78
C PRO A 54 4.88 -27.45 24.40
N THR A 55 5.55 -28.49 23.88
CA THR A 55 5.51 -29.83 24.49
C THR A 55 6.40 -29.89 25.75
N SER A 56 7.31 -28.93 25.90
CA SER A 56 8.25 -28.78 27.01
C SER A 56 8.58 -27.29 27.24
N GLU A 57 8.87 -26.87 28.47
CA GLU A 57 9.35 -25.51 28.79
C GLU A 57 10.62 -25.13 27.99
N SER A 58 11.43 -26.11 27.59
CA SER A 58 12.63 -25.88 26.75
C SER A 58 12.29 -25.57 25.28
N GLU A 59 11.09 -25.91 24.81
CA GLU A 59 10.67 -25.64 23.43
C GLU A 59 10.07 -24.24 23.29
N SER A 60 9.48 -23.67 24.34
CA SER A 60 8.91 -22.31 24.29
C SER A 60 9.93 -21.20 24.10
N GLU A 61 11.19 -21.43 24.45
CA GLU A 61 12.29 -20.46 24.30
C GLU A 61 13.10 -20.67 23.01
N LYS A 62 12.77 -21.70 22.23
CA LYS A 62 13.58 -22.11 21.09
C LYS A 62 13.27 -21.27 19.87
N VAL A 63 14.25 -20.49 19.42
CA VAL A 63 14.18 -19.82 18.11
C VAL A 63 14.57 -20.82 17.03
N PHE A 64 13.64 -21.10 16.12
CA PHE A 64 13.89 -22.03 15.02
C PHE A 64 14.76 -21.37 13.94
N PRO A 65 15.80 -22.04 13.41
CA PRO A 65 16.61 -21.49 12.33
C PRO A 65 15.79 -21.10 11.09
N GLU A 66 14.71 -21.83 10.81
CA GLU A 66 13.80 -21.55 9.70
C GLU A 66 13.01 -20.25 9.90
N GLN A 67 12.57 -19.95 11.13
CA GLN A 67 11.93 -18.68 11.48
C GLN A 67 12.88 -17.49 11.19
N ILE A 68 14.17 -17.64 11.51
CA ILE A 68 15.19 -16.63 11.22
C ILE A 68 15.37 -16.50 9.71
N ALA A 69 15.48 -17.61 8.99
CA ALA A 69 15.64 -17.61 7.54
C ALA A 69 14.48 -16.89 6.83
N ILE A 70 13.22 -17.14 7.24
CA ILE A 70 12.04 -16.44 6.75
C ILE A 70 12.16 -14.93 7.03
N SER A 71 12.53 -14.55 8.24
CA SER A 71 12.65 -13.12 8.60
C SER A 71 13.71 -12.41 7.74
N VAL A 72 14.85 -13.06 7.52
CA VAL A 72 15.94 -12.53 6.67
C VAL A 72 15.52 -12.43 5.21
N GLU A 73 14.77 -13.39 4.68
CA GLU A 73 14.23 -13.35 3.32
C GLU A 73 13.41 -12.07 3.10
N PHE A 74 12.47 -11.77 4.00
CA PHE A 74 11.60 -10.59 3.91
C PHE A 74 12.37 -9.28 4.15
N GLU A 75 13.39 -9.29 5.01
CA GLU A 75 14.27 -8.12 5.20
C GLU A 75 15.07 -7.79 3.94
N CYS A 76 15.48 -8.80 3.16
CA CYS A 76 16.23 -8.64 1.93
C CYS A 76 15.37 -8.22 0.73
N ARG A 77 14.03 -8.30 0.82
CA ARG A 77 13.13 -7.87 -0.26
C ARG A 77 13.22 -6.35 -0.47
N ASP A 78 13.00 -5.93 -1.71
CA ASP A 78 12.88 -4.50 -2.03
C ASP A 78 11.69 -3.89 -1.29
N LYS A 79 11.79 -2.61 -0.92
CA LYS A 79 10.68 -1.94 -0.24
C LYS A 79 9.43 -1.89 -1.12
N PRO A 80 8.22 -2.00 -0.55
CA PRO A 80 6.96 -1.91 -1.28
C PRO A 80 6.83 -0.67 -2.17
N SER A 81 7.38 0.47 -1.73
CA SER A 81 7.40 1.70 -2.54
C SER A 81 8.26 1.58 -3.80
N LEU A 82 9.42 0.93 -3.73
CA LEU A 82 10.29 0.70 -4.88
C LEU A 82 9.66 -0.34 -5.82
N GLN A 83 9.07 -1.39 -5.27
CA GLN A 83 8.33 -2.39 -6.05
C GLN A 83 7.15 -1.75 -6.78
N ALA A 84 6.35 -0.91 -6.12
CA ALA A 84 5.21 -0.22 -6.74
C ALA A 84 5.62 0.71 -7.89
N VAL A 85 6.73 1.43 -7.74
CA VAL A 85 7.29 2.27 -8.81
C VAL A 85 7.77 1.41 -9.98
N ALA A 86 8.48 0.30 -9.71
CA ALA A 86 8.92 -0.61 -10.75
C ALA A 86 7.73 -1.24 -11.49
N GLN A 87 6.72 -1.71 -10.76
CA GLN A 87 5.49 -2.27 -11.33
C GLN A 87 4.73 -1.24 -12.19
N TYR A 88 4.78 0.04 -11.82
CA TYR A 88 4.18 1.11 -12.63
C TYR A 88 4.91 1.28 -13.97
N PHE A 89 6.26 1.34 -13.95
CA PHE A 89 7.05 1.45 -15.17
C PHE A 89 6.99 0.20 -16.05
N ASP A 90 6.76 -0.97 -15.45
CA ASP A 90 6.51 -2.23 -16.14
C ASP A 90 5.07 -2.34 -16.70
N GLU A 91 4.23 -1.30 -16.55
CA GLU A 91 2.83 -1.27 -16.98
C GLU A 91 1.97 -2.42 -16.40
N LYS A 92 2.32 -2.93 -15.21
CA LYS A 92 1.59 -4.03 -14.55
C LYS A 92 0.25 -3.61 -13.96
N TYR A 93 0.07 -2.31 -13.74
CA TYR A 93 -1.18 -1.72 -13.30
C TYR A 93 -1.30 -0.30 -13.85
N ASP A 94 -2.54 0.18 -13.94
CA ASP A 94 -2.85 1.56 -14.26
C ASP A 94 -4.00 2.05 -13.36
N TYR A 95 -4.24 3.35 -13.36
CA TYR A 95 -5.34 3.96 -12.59
C TYR A 95 -6.22 4.81 -13.49
N ILE A 96 -7.50 4.86 -13.15
CA ILE A 96 -8.50 5.68 -13.82
C ILE A 96 -9.11 6.60 -12.78
N MET A 97 -9.25 7.88 -13.14
CA MET A 97 -9.99 8.82 -12.32
C MET A 97 -11.47 8.76 -12.69
N GLU A 98 -12.32 8.53 -11.70
CA GLU A 98 -13.75 8.78 -11.89
C GLU A 98 -13.93 10.29 -12.06
N LYS A 99 -14.43 10.72 -13.22
CA LYS A 99 -14.83 12.11 -13.40
C LYS A 99 -15.97 12.37 -12.43
N THR A 100 -15.72 13.20 -11.43
CA THR A 100 -16.75 13.71 -10.55
C THR A 100 -17.81 14.34 -11.44
N SER A 101 -19.02 13.77 -11.45
CA SER A 101 -20.15 14.39 -12.12
C SER A 101 -20.46 15.69 -11.38
N GLU A 102 -19.98 16.81 -11.89
CA GLU A 102 -20.53 18.11 -11.55
C GLU A 102 -21.99 18.12 -12.02
N ASN A 103 -22.95 17.90 -11.11
CA ASN A 103 -24.29 18.47 -11.19
C ASN A 103 -25.11 18.31 -9.90
N LYS A 104 -25.83 19.40 -9.58
CA LYS A 104 -26.69 19.76 -8.42
C LYS A 104 -25.92 20.20 -7.16
N ALA A 105 -25.97 21.46 -6.72
CA ALA A 105 -27.05 22.44 -6.78
C ALA A 105 -26.55 23.87 -7.04
N ALA A 106 -26.83 24.39 -8.24
CA ALA A 106 -27.38 25.73 -8.38
C ALA A 106 -28.91 25.57 -8.39
N ASP A 107 -29.64 26.57 -7.94
CA ASP A 107 -31.10 26.63 -7.70
C ASP A 107 -31.53 26.18 -6.28
N SER A 108 -31.21 27.02 -5.29
CA SER A 108 -32.25 27.45 -4.35
C SER A 108 -32.46 28.93 -4.62
N GLU A 109 -33.62 29.20 -5.21
CA GLU A 109 -34.16 30.50 -5.57
C GLU A 109 -34.05 31.49 -4.40
N ASP A 110 -33.63 32.71 -4.73
CA ASP A 110 -33.91 33.92 -3.95
C ASP A 110 -35.45 34.03 -3.83
N ASP A 111 -36.03 33.42 -2.80
CA ASP A 111 -37.39 33.71 -2.38
C ASP A 111 -37.34 34.67 -1.18
N ASP A 112 -37.83 35.87 -1.47
CA ASP A 112 -38.11 37.01 -0.59
C ASP A 112 -38.56 36.64 0.84
N GLU A 113 -37.78 37.04 1.84
CA GLU A 113 -38.31 37.36 3.16
C GLU A 113 -38.12 38.87 3.38
N THR A 114 -39.14 39.63 3.00
CA THR A 114 -39.32 41.03 3.41
C THR A 114 -39.51 41.08 4.93
N ASP A 115 -38.58 41.72 5.64
CA ASP A 115 -38.74 42.07 7.07
C ASP A 115 -40.00 42.92 7.26
N GLY A 116 -40.96 42.37 8.00
CA GLY A 116 -42.12 43.07 8.53
C GLY A 116 -42.12 43.03 10.05
N ASP A 117 -41.68 44.11 10.68
CA ASP A 117 -42.37 44.85 11.77
C ASP A 117 -41.59 46.12 12.17
#